data_AF-A0A951P7B6-F1
#
_entry.id   AF-A0A951P7B6-F1
#
_cell.length_a   1.000
_cell.length_b   1.000
_cell.length_c   1.000
_cell.angle_alpha   90.00
_cell.angle_beta   90.00
_cell.angle_gamma   90.00
#
_symmetry.space_group_name_H-M   'P 1'
#
loop_
_entity.id
_entity.type
_entity.pdbx_description
1 polymer ?
#
loop_
_entity_poly.entity_id
_entity_poly.type
_entity_poly.pdbx_seq_one_letter_code
_entity_poly.pdbx_strand_id
1 'polypeptide(L)'
;MSTLFDLVAKGGPVMIPMTGLSVLTIACALERSWFWWHVLSSEDRLAHRILAVAESDLNHARSIAESASDVAIARFLYSALKLDRPEPETFRLALESASDREFAKMQKGDKLLETVIAMAPLLGLLGTVTGLIVTFFNLRIGGSGNAVDTSKAALGIAEALITTAAGMIVAIVALAIFRLCVTLQAKQMDYFADIGSELELIYRQVWYNRGNVSDEI
;
A
#
# COMPACT_ATOMS: atom_id res chain seq x y z
N MET A 1 16.59 31.87 -5.52
CA MET A 1 16.00 30.54 -5.30
C MET A 1 14.74 30.73 -4.48
N SER A 2 13.56 30.70 -5.09
CA SER A 2 12.30 30.74 -4.35
C SER A 2 12.22 29.48 -3.49
N THR A 3 12.14 29.65 -2.17
CA THR A 3 12.11 28.51 -1.25
C THR A 3 10.78 27.77 -1.45
N LEU A 4 10.69 26.46 -1.15
CA LEU A 4 9.41 25.72 -1.18
C LEU A 4 8.32 26.45 -0.38
N PHE A 5 8.74 27.18 0.65
CA PHE A 5 7.91 28.08 1.46
C PHE A 5 7.28 29.24 0.67
N ASP A 6 8.01 29.85 -0.26
CA ASP A 6 7.47 30.91 -1.14
C ASP A 6 6.40 30.38 -2.09
N LEU A 7 6.53 29.11 -2.52
CA LEU A 7 5.56 28.46 -3.39
C LEU A 7 4.26 28.13 -2.65
N VAL A 8 4.37 27.71 -1.39
CA VAL A 8 3.23 27.46 -0.48
C VAL A 8 2.54 28.77 -0.10
N ALA A 9 3.30 29.83 0.18
CA ALA A 9 2.76 31.14 0.52
C ALA A 9 1.98 31.80 -0.64
N LYS A 10 2.39 31.50 -1.89
CA LYS A 10 1.77 32.04 -3.11
C LYS A 10 0.46 31.34 -3.51
N GLY A 11 0.36 30.02 -3.38
CA GLY A 11 -0.82 29.28 -3.87
C GLY A 11 -2.14 29.45 -3.06
N GLY A 12 -2.20 30.41 -2.13
CA GLY A 12 -3.43 30.75 -1.40
C GLY A 12 -3.89 29.70 -0.37
N PRO A 13 -5.09 29.84 0.21
CA PRO A 13 -5.56 28.99 1.30
C PRO A 13 -5.72 27.51 0.91
N VAL A 14 -5.86 27.22 -0.39
CA VAL A 14 -5.95 25.86 -0.94
C VAL A 14 -4.62 25.10 -0.87
N MET A 15 -3.48 25.80 -0.71
CA MET A 15 -2.18 25.14 -0.51
C MET A 15 -2.08 24.43 0.84
N ILE A 16 -2.76 24.89 1.88
CA ILE A 16 -2.72 24.28 3.22
C ILE A 16 -3.19 22.81 3.19
N PRO A 17 -4.39 22.48 2.68
CA PRO A 17 -4.81 21.08 2.58
C PRO A 17 -3.93 20.28 1.61
N MET A 18 -3.39 20.91 0.56
CA MET A 18 -2.53 20.24 -0.42
C MET A 18 -1.17 19.83 0.17
N THR A 19 -0.54 20.70 0.97
CA THR A 19 0.68 20.37 1.72
C THR A 19 0.40 19.24 2.71
N GLY A 20 -0.77 19.25 3.37
CA GLY A 20 -1.21 18.15 4.23
C GLY A 20 -1.25 16.80 3.49
N LEU A 21 -1.89 16.75 2.30
CA LEU A 21 -1.91 15.54 1.48
C LEU A 21 -0.52 15.10 1.01
N SER A 22 0.36 16.05 0.67
CA SER A 22 1.74 15.75 0.29
C SER A 22 2.53 15.10 1.44
N VAL A 23 2.42 15.63 2.66
CA VAL A 23 3.07 15.05 3.84
C VAL A 23 2.50 13.67 4.14
N LEU A 24 1.18 13.49 4.07
CA LEU A 24 0.54 12.18 4.26
C LEU A 24 1.00 11.16 3.21
N THR A 25 1.20 11.59 1.96
CA THR A 25 1.71 10.73 0.87
C THR A 25 3.11 10.23 1.19
N ILE A 26 4.00 11.13 1.62
CA ILE A 26 5.39 10.79 1.96
C ILE A 26 5.43 9.89 3.20
N ALA A 27 4.64 10.22 4.23
CA ALA A 27 4.55 9.40 5.44
C ALA A 27 4.10 7.97 5.12
N CYS A 28 3.05 7.83 4.30
CA CYS A 28 2.58 6.54 3.83
C CYS A 28 3.63 5.83 2.97
N ALA A 29 4.35 6.54 2.10
CA ALA A 29 5.43 5.98 1.28
C ALA A 29 6.54 5.36 2.14
N LEU A 30 6.97 6.06 3.19
CA LEU A 30 8.03 5.59 4.09
C LEU A 30 7.59 4.39 4.91
N GLU A 31 6.39 4.44 5.50
CA GLU A 31 5.81 3.32 6.25
C GLU A 31 5.72 2.07 5.36
N ARG A 32 5.21 2.24 4.14
CA ARG A 32 5.00 1.12 3.21
C ARG A 32 6.32 0.57 2.66
N SER A 33 7.29 1.43 2.36
CA SER A 33 8.62 1.00 1.92
C SER A 33 9.34 0.20 3.00
N TRP A 34 9.24 0.62 4.27
CA TRP A 34 9.80 -0.12 5.40
C TRP A 34 9.11 -1.47 5.62
N PHE A 35 7.78 -1.51 5.57
CA PHE A 35 7.01 -2.76 5.65
C PHE A 35 7.45 -3.76 4.57
N TRP A 36 7.53 -3.32 3.31
CA TRP A 36 7.90 -4.17 2.19
C TRP A 36 9.32 -4.69 2.30
N TRP A 37 10.26 -3.83 2.71
CA TRP A 37 11.64 -4.25 2.97
C TRP A 37 11.68 -5.39 3.99
N HIS A 38 10.92 -5.28 5.08
CA HIS A 38 10.88 -6.27 6.14
C HIS A 38 10.26 -7.60 5.68
N VAL A 39 9.15 -7.55 4.95
CA VAL A 39 8.47 -8.73 4.40
C VAL A 39 9.34 -9.47 3.39
N LEU A 40 9.95 -8.75 2.43
CA LEU A 40 10.68 -9.36 1.32
C LEU A 40 12.06 -9.95 1.68
N SER A 41 12.65 -9.57 2.83
CA SER A 41 14.07 -9.89 3.10
C SER A 41 14.35 -11.33 3.56
N SER A 42 13.36 -12.06 4.10
CA SER A 42 13.62 -13.33 4.81
C SER A 42 12.62 -14.46 4.54
N GLU A 43 11.62 -14.25 3.69
CA GLU A 43 10.52 -15.21 3.53
C GLU A 43 10.94 -16.52 2.85
N ASP A 44 11.74 -16.44 1.79
CA ASP A 44 11.94 -17.60 0.92
C ASP A 44 12.65 -18.77 1.60
N ARG A 45 13.75 -18.47 2.29
CA ARG A 45 14.51 -19.48 3.04
C ARG A 45 13.72 -20.06 4.20
N LEU A 46 12.85 -19.27 4.83
CA LEU A 46 12.05 -19.71 5.96
C LEU A 46 10.91 -20.62 5.52
N ALA A 47 10.22 -20.25 4.44
CA ALA A 47 9.14 -21.03 3.85
C ALA A 47 9.62 -22.44 3.48
N HIS A 48 10.67 -22.53 2.68
CA HIS A 48 11.25 -23.81 2.26
C HIS A 48 11.76 -24.64 3.45
N ARG A 49 12.29 -23.99 4.50
CA ARG A 49 12.70 -24.70 5.72
C ARG A 49 11.50 -25.30 6.44
N ILE A 50 10.38 -24.59 6.54
CA ILE A 50 9.15 -25.09 7.17
C ILE A 50 8.58 -26.24 6.34
N LEU A 51 8.50 -26.10 5.01
CA LEU A 51 8.02 -27.14 4.10
C LEU A 51 8.86 -28.42 4.18
N ALA A 52 10.19 -28.31 4.10
CA ALA A 52 11.09 -29.45 4.18
C ALA A 52 10.97 -30.22 5.52
N VAL A 53 10.73 -29.50 6.62
CA VAL A 53 10.50 -30.13 7.93
C VAL A 53 9.10 -30.76 7.98
N ALA A 54 8.09 -30.13 7.37
CA ALA A 54 6.71 -30.62 7.37
C ALA A 54 6.54 -31.99 6.71
N GLU A 55 7.41 -32.35 5.75
CA GLU A 55 7.42 -33.69 5.12
C GLU A 55 7.69 -34.82 6.13
N SER A 56 8.48 -34.54 7.18
CA SER A 56 8.89 -35.54 8.16
C SER A 56 8.19 -35.37 9.51
N ASP A 57 8.02 -34.14 9.97
CA ASP A 57 7.45 -33.82 11.28
C ASP A 57 6.67 -32.49 11.26
N LEU A 58 5.35 -32.61 11.18
CA LEU A 58 4.42 -31.48 11.25
C LEU A 58 4.50 -30.69 12.57
N ASN A 59 4.83 -31.35 13.69
CA ASN A 59 4.94 -30.68 14.99
C ASN A 59 6.22 -29.82 15.05
N HIS A 60 7.31 -30.32 14.47
CA HIS A 60 8.53 -29.54 14.36
C HIS A 60 8.33 -28.36 13.41
N ALA A 61 7.67 -28.56 12.26
CA ALA A 61 7.33 -27.48 11.34
C ALA A 61 6.48 -26.40 12.02
N ARG A 62 5.48 -26.80 12.83
CA ARG A 62 4.68 -25.90 13.66
C ARG A 62 5.55 -25.04 14.57
N SER A 63 6.50 -25.64 15.28
CA SER A 63 7.37 -24.92 16.23
C SER A 63 8.26 -23.88 15.54
N ILE A 64 8.77 -24.18 14.34
CA ILE A 64 9.56 -23.23 13.54
C ILE A 64 8.67 -22.06 13.12
N ALA A 65 7.49 -22.35 12.58
CA ALA A 65 6.54 -21.33 12.16
C ALA A 65 6.07 -20.43 13.32
N GLU A 66 5.91 -21.01 14.52
CA GLU A 66 5.58 -20.27 15.75
C GLU A 66 6.71 -19.33 16.18
N SER A 67 7.95 -19.81 16.12
CA SER A 67 9.14 -19.04 16.54
C SER A 67 9.44 -17.83 15.65
N ALA A 68 8.98 -17.84 14.40
CA ALA A 68 9.22 -16.80 13.40
C ALA A 68 7.97 -15.95 13.11
N SER A 69 7.16 -15.68 14.14
CA SER A 69 5.90 -14.93 14.04
C SER A 69 6.03 -13.48 13.53
N ASP A 70 7.24 -12.94 13.45
CA ASP A 70 7.57 -11.65 12.85
C ASP A 70 7.42 -11.67 11.32
N VAL A 71 7.64 -12.82 10.68
CA VAL A 71 7.57 -13.00 9.22
C VAL A 71 6.15 -13.36 8.77
N ALA A 72 5.67 -12.76 7.67
CA ALA A 72 4.30 -12.99 7.19
C ALA A 72 4.06 -14.43 6.72
N ILE A 73 4.99 -15.00 5.94
CA ILE A 73 4.89 -16.41 5.52
C ILE A 73 4.83 -17.40 6.70
N ALA A 74 5.53 -17.12 7.80
CA ALA A 74 5.51 -18.00 8.97
C ALA A 74 4.17 -17.93 9.71
N ARG A 75 3.59 -16.72 9.87
CA ARG A 75 2.23 -16.57 10.42
C ARG A 75 1.19 -17.25 9.53
N PHE A 76 1.37 -17.18 8.21
CA PHE A 76 0.52 -17.85 7.23
C PHE A 76 0.58 -19.37 7.41
N LEU A 77 1.75 -20.00 7.39
CA LEU A 77 1.88 -21.45 7.53
C LEU A 77 1.50 -21.96 8.93
N TYR A 78 1.81 -21.19 9.98
CA TYR A 78 1.42 -21.52 11.36
C TYR A 78 -0.10 -21.60 11.54
N SER A 79 -0.90 -20.85 10.75
CA SER A 79 -2.36 -20.82 10.89
C SER A 79 -3.00 -22.20 10.73
N ALA A 80 -2.43 -23.01 9.82
CA ALA A 80 -2.89 -24.36 9.51
C ALA A 80 -2.15 -25.39 10.37
N LEU A 81 -0.83 -25.24 10.54
CA LEU A 81 0.00 -26.15 11.35
C LEU A 81 -0.35 -26.17 12.84
N LYS A 82 -0.97 -25.12 13.38
CA LYS A 82 -1.39 -25.09 14.79
C LYS A 82 -2.62 -25.96 15.09
N LEU A 83 -3.39 -26.33 14.07
CA LEU A 83 -4.60 -27.14 14.24
C LEU A 83 -4.21 -28.57 14.59
N ASP A 84 -4.92 -29.16 15.54
CA ASP A 84 -4.67 -30.54 15.93
C ASP A 84 -5.45 -31.48 15.00
N ARG A 85 -4.75 -32.09 14.05
CA ARG A 85 -5.26 -33.10 13.11
C ARG A 85 -6.57 -32.70 12.40
N PRO A 86 -6.64 -31.51 11.76
CA PRO A 86 -7.83 -31.11 11.02
C PRO A 86 -8.11 -32.03 9.82
N GLU A 87 -9.36 -32.08 9.37
CA GLU A 87 -9.63 -32.63 8.03
C GLU A 87 -8.89 -31.80 6.96
N PRO A 88 -8.47 -32.40 5.83
CA PRO A 88 -7.75 -31.68 4.77
C PRO A 88 -8.44 -30.40 4.29
N GLU A 89 -9.77 -30.41 4.23
CA GLU A 89 -10.56 -29.24 3.86
C GLU A 89 -10.49 -28.13 4.92
N THR A 90 -10.48 -28.50 6.20
CA THR A 90 -10.30 -27.53 7.30
C THR A 90 -8.88 -26.95 7.31
N PHE A 91 -7.88 -27.76 6.96
CA PHE A 91 -6.50 -27.31 6.80
C PHE A 91 -6.36 -26.28 5.67
N ARG A 92 -6.93 -26.59 4.49
CA ARG A 92 -7.01 -25.69 3.33
C ARG A 92 -7.70 -24.38 3.67
N LEU A 93 -8.86 -24.45 4.34
CA LEU A 93 -9.61 -23.27 4.77
C LEU A 93 -8.81 -22.39 5.75
N ALA A 94 -7.99 -22.99 6.62
CA ALA A 94 -7.12 -22.25 7.53
C ALA A 94 -6.01 -21.48 6.80
N LEU A 95 -5.44 -22.07 5.73
CA LEU A 95 -4.49 -21.39 4.85
C LEU A 95 -5.17 -20.24 4.11
N GLU A 96 -6.30 -20.48 3.43
CA GLU A 96 -7.05 -19.44 2.72
C GLU A 96 -7.39 -18.25 3.64
N SER A 97 -7.97 -18.55 4.80
CA SER A 97 -8.33 -17.53 5.79
C SER A 97 -7.12 -16.78 6.35
N ALA A 98 -5.94 -17.38 6.38
CA ALA A 98 -4.72 -16.70 6.79
C ALA A 98 -4.13 -15.85 5.66
N SER A 99 -4.20 -16.33 4.42
CA SER A 99 -3.83 -15.58 3.22
C SER A 99 -4.63 -14.27 3.15
N ASP A 100 -5.96 -14.35 3.29
CA ASP A 100 -6.84 -13.18 3.29
C ASP A 100 -6.47 -12.18 4.41
N ARG A 101 -6.13 -12.70 5.60
CA ARG A 101 -5.75 -11.87 6.75
C ARG A 101 -4.43 -11.16 6.54
N GLU A 102 -3.41 -11.83 6.00
CA GLU A 102 -2.13 -11.19 5.70
C GLU A 102 -2.28 -10.22 4.51
N PHE A 103 -3.06 -10.57 3.49
CA PHE A 103 -3.36 -9.68 2.37
C PHE A 103 -4.06 -8.39 2.82
N ALA A 104 -5.03 -8.48 3.73
CA ALA A 104 -5.68 -7.32 4.32
C ALA A 104 -4.69 -6.41 5.08
N LYS A 105 -3.64 -6.96 5.69
CA LYS A 105 -2.56 -6.15 6.30
C LYS A 105 -1.72 -5.45 5.24
N MET A 106 -1.50 -6.09 4.09
CA MET A 106 -0.77 -5.51 2.96
C MET A 106 -1.57 -4.39 2.25
N GLN A 107 -2.89 -4.34 2.39
CA GLN A 107 -3.71 -3.25 1.84
C GLN A 107 -3.76 -2.00 2.75
N LYS A 108 -3.12 -2.02 3.92
CA LYS A 108 -3.09 -0.86 4.80
C LYS A 108 -2.39 0.32 4.13
N GLY A 109 -3.08 1.46 4.07
CA GLY A 109 -2.60 2.70 3.44
C GLY A 109 -3.12 2.91 2.01
N ASP A 110 -3.58 1.85 1.33
CA ASP A 110 -4.04 1.93 -0.07
C ASP A 110 -5.19 2.91 -0.25
N LYS A 111 -6.21 2.82 0.62
CA LYS A 111 -7.36 3.74 0.60
C LYS A 111 -6.95 5.21 0.78
N LEU A 112 -5.92 5.47 1.57
CA LEU A 112 -5.40 6.82 1.77
C LEU A 112 -4.73 7.32 0.48
N LEU A 113 -3.87 6.50 -0.12
CA LEU A 113 -3.23 6.82 -1.40
C LEU A 113 -4.26 7.04 -2.51
N GLU A 114 -5.26 6.17 -2.65
CA GLU A 114 -6.39 6.34 -3.58
C GLU A 114 -7.11 7.68 -3.38
N THR A 115 -7.37 8.02 -2.12
CA THR A 115 -8.01 9.28 -1.76
C THR A 115 -7.15 10.48 -2.14
N VAL A 116 -5.82 10.44 -1.92
CA VAL A 116 -4.90 11.50 -2.35
C VAL A 116 -4.86 11.62 -3.88
N ILE A 117 -4.77 10.49 -4.59
CA ILE A 117 -4.74 10.44 -6.07
C ILE A 117 -5.97 11.14 -6.65
N ALA A 118 -7.14 10.94 -6.04
CA ALA A 118 -8.39 11.57 -6.46
C ALA A 118 -8.50 13.05 -6.02
N MET A 119 -8.15 13.38 -4.77
CA MET A 119 -8.40 14.72 -4.21
C MET A 119 -7.33 15.75 -4.59
N ALA A 120 -6.06 15.38 -4.69
CA ALA A 120 -4.98 16.34 -4.94
C ALA A 120 -5.15 17.12 -6.26
N PRO A 121 -5.53 16.50 -7.40
CA PRO A 121 -5.79 17.24 -8.64
C PRO A 121 -7.02 18.15 -8.54
N LEU A 122 -8.07 17.71 -7.84
CA LEU A 122 -9.28 18.51 -7.63
C LEU A 122 -9.01 19.75 -6.77
N LEU A 123 -8.16 19.62 -5.74
CA LEU A 123 -7.69 20.77 -4.95
C LEU A 123 -6.80 21.70 -5.79
N GLY A 124 -5.93 21.16 -6.64
CA GLY A 124 -5.15 21.96 -7.59
C GLY A 124 -6.04 22.81 -8.51
N LEU A 125 -7.06 22.18 -9.11
CA LEU A 125 -8.06 22.83 -9.95
C LEU A 125 -8.85 23.91 -9.18
N LEU A 126 -9.28 23.60 -7.95
CA LEU A 126 -9.95 24.58 -7.09
C LEU A 126 -9.06 25.80 -6.81
N GLY A 127 -7.76 25.58 -6.58
CA GLY A 127 -6.77 26.64 -6.45
C GLY A 127 -6.72 27.54 -7.68
N THR A 128 -6.76 26.94 -8.87
CA THR A 128 -6.78 27.72 -10.12
C THR A 128 -8.08 28.52 -10.27
N VAL A 129 -9.24 27.91 -10.03
CA VAL A 129 -10.54 28.59 -10.13
C VAL A 129 -10.61 29.77 -9.16
N THR A 130 -10.22 29.57 -7.91
CA THR A 130 -10.22 30.64 -6.89
C THR A 130 -9.21 31.75 -7.21
N GLY A 131 -8.00 31.40 -7.67
CA GLY A 131 -7.00 32.38 -8.10
C GLY A 131 -7.44 33.22 -9.29
N LEU A 132 -8.11 32.62 -10.28
CA LEU A 132 -8.68 33.34 -11.42
C LEU A 132 -9.81 34.29 -10.98
N ILE A 133 -10.70 33.86 -10.07
CA ILE A 133 -11.78 34.71 -9.53
C ILE A 133 -11.19 35.97 -8.88
N VAL A 134 -10.17 35.82 -8.03
CA VAL A 134 -9.50 36.95 -7.37
C VAL A 134 -8.83 37.87 -8.39
N THR A 135 -8.16 37.29 -9.38
CA THR A 135 -7.47 38.04 -10.44
C THR A 135 -8.44 38.94 -11.22
N PHE A 136 -9.58 38.39 -11.67
CA PHE A 136 -10.58 39.16 -12.40
C PHE A 136 -11.30 40.20 -11.53
N PHE A 137 -11.53 39.90 -10.25
CA PHE A 137 -12.11 40.86 -9.30
C PHE A 137 -11.19 42.08 -9.12
N ASN A 138 -9.88 41.86 -8.96
CA ASN A 138 -8.90 42.94 -8.82
C ASN A 138 -8.78 43.80 -10.08
N LEU A 139 -8.86 43.21 -11.27
CA LEU A 139 -8.90 43.93 -12.54
C LEU A 139 -10.11 44.87 -12.64
N ARG A 140 -11.29 44.43 -12.18
CA ARG A 140 -12.52 45.24 -12.22
C ARG A 140 -12.44 46.47 -11.31
N ILE A 141 -11.72 46.39 -10.20
CA ILE A 141 -11.55 47.48 -9.23
C ILE A 141 -10.41 48.43 -9.64
N GLY A 142 -9.36 47.92 -10.30
CA GLY A 142 -8.20 48.70 -10.74
C GLY A 142 -8.44 49.65 -11.92
N GLY A 143 -9.45 49.38 -12.75
CA GLY A 143 -10.19 50.35 -13.58
C GLY A 143 -9.47 51.16 -14.67
N SER A 144 -8.14 51.26 -14.72
CA SER A 144 -7.46 52.19 -15.65
C SER A 144 -6.93 51.52 -16.92
N GLY A 145 -6.91 50.18 -17.02
CA GLY A 145 -6.40 49.49 -18.21
C GLY A 145 -4.91 49.74 -18.51
N ASN A 146 -4.16 50.21 -17.51
CA ASN A 146 -2.74 50.52 -17.64
C ASN A 146 -1.91 49.23 -17.65
N ALA A 147 -0.71 49.26 -18.25
CA ALA A 147 0.19 48.11 -18.32
C ALA A 147 0.50 47.43 -16.96
N VAL A 148 0.41 48.19 -15.86
CA VAL A 148 0.57 47.70 -14.49
C VAL A 148 -0.55 46.73 -14.08
N ASP A 149 -1.80 46.97 -14.49
CA ASP A 149 -2.94 46.11 -14.17
C ASP A 149 -2.88 44.79 -14.96
N THR A 150 -2.45 44.86 -16.22
CA THR A 150 -2.22 43.67 -17.06
C THR A 150 -1.10 42.79 -16.49
N SER A 151 -0.02 43.39 -15.98
CA SER A 151 1.08 42.66 -15.36
C SER A 151 0.66 41.95 -14.07
N LYS A 152 -0.14 42.62 -13.22
CA LYS A 152 -0.70 42.00 -12.00
C LYS A 152 -1.65 40.84 -12.32
N ALA A 153 -2.45 40.97 -13.38
CA ALA A 153 -3.32 39.89 -13.82
C ALA A 153 -2.55 38.67 -14.31
N ALA A 154 -1.52 38.87 -15.13
CA ALA A 154 -0.65 37.79 -15.58
C ALA A 154 0.02 37.07 -14.39
N LEU A 155 0.41 37.81 -13.36
CA LEU A 155 1.00 37.23 -12.14
C LEU A 155 0.00 36.36 -11.36
N GLY A 156 -1.24 36.83 -11.17
CA GLY A 156 -2.29 36.07 -10.48
C GLY A 156 -2.71 34.80 -11.24
N ILE A 157 -2.73 34.85 -12.58
CA ILE A 157 -2.97 33.66 -13.41
C ILE A 157 -1.80 32.67 -13.28
N ALA A 158 -0.56 33.15 -13.30
CA ALA A 158 0.61 32.28 -13.14
C ALA A 158 0.61 31.57 -11.78
N GLU A 159 0.27 32.28 -10.70
CA GLU A 159 0.11 31.73 -9.35
C GLU A 159 -0.99 30.66 -9.29
N ALA A 160 -2.13 30.93 -9.92
CA ALA A 160 -3.24 29.98 -10.06
C ALA A 160 -2.84 28.70 -10.82
N LEU A 161 -1.94 28.77 -11.81
CA LEU A 161 -1.47 27.59 -12.54
C LEU A 161 -0.48 26.75 -11.73
N ILE A 162 0.31 27.37 -10.86
CA ILE A 162 1.26 26.68 -9.98
C ILE A 162 0.53 25.73 -9.02
N THR A 163 -0.65 26.12 -8.50
CA THR A 163 -1.43 25.25 -7.61
C THR A 163 -1.90 23.97 -8.32
N THR A 164 -2.34 24.09 -9.58
CA THR A 164 -2.72 22.91 -10.37
C THR A 164 -1.53 22.00 -10.65
N ALA A 165 -0.39 22.57 -11.03
CA ALA A 165 0.83 21.79 -11.24
C ALA A 165 1.25 21.03 -9.97
N ALA A 166 1.21 21.68 -8.81
CA ALA A 166 1.52 21.07 -7.53
C ALA A 166 0.56 19.91 -7.19
N GLY A 167 -0.76 20.09 -7.38
CA GLY A 167 -1.75 19.05 -7.14
C GLY A 167 -1.55 17.81 -8.02
N MET A 168 -1.21 18.02 -9.29
CA MET A 168 -0.90 16.92 -10.21
C MET A 168 0.38 16.18 -9.81
N ILE A 169 1.44 16.89 -9.42
CA ILE A 169 2.70 16.27 -8.99
C ILE A 169 2.46 15.36 -7.77
N VAL A 170 1.72 15.84 -6.77
CA VAL A 170 1.39 15.04 -5.57
C VAL A 170 0.60 13.79 -5.96
N ALA A 171 -0.42 13.91 -6.82
CA ALA A 171 -1.20 12.77 -7.30
C ALA A 171 -0.37 11.76 -8.10
N ILE A 172 0.53 12.22 -8.96
CA ILE A 172 1.41 11.35 -9.75
C ILE A 172 2.33 10.53 -8.83
N VAL A 173 2.93 11.18 -7.84
CA VAL A 173 3.79 10.51 -6.86
C VAL A 173 2.98 9.48 -6.05
N ALA A 174 1.81 9.87 -5.54
CA ALA A 174 0.93 8.96 -4.81
C ALA A 174 0.52 7.75 -5.67
N LEU A 175 0.20 7.97 -6.95
CA LEU A 175 -0.14 6.90 -7.89
C LEU A 175 1.02 5.94 -8.14
N ALA A 176 2.23 6.45 -8.31
CA ALA A 176 3.41 5.62 -8.50
C ALA A 176 3.65 4.69 -7.29
N ILE A 177 3.55 5.23 -6.08
CA ILE A 177 3.68 4.46 -4.84
C ILE A 177 2.57 3.42 -4.72
N PHE A 178 1.32 3.82 -4.95
CA PHE A 178 0.17 2.92 -4.92
C PHE A 178 0.34 1.75 -5.89
N ARG A 179 0.72 2.04 -7.15
CA ARG A 179 0.94 1.00 -8.16
C ARG A 179 2.06 0.04 -7.78
N LEU A 180 3.16 0.54 -7.23
CA LEU A 180 4.24 -0.32 -6.73
C LEU A 180 3.72 -1.27 -5.64
N CYS A 181 2.93 -0.76 -4.70
CA CYS A 181 2.37 -1.57 -3.61
C CYS A 181 1.43 -2.66 -4.13
N VAL A 182 0.56 -2.34 -5.09
CA VAL A 182 -0.34 -3.30 -5.74
C VAL A 182 0.45 -4.39 -6.48
N THR A 183 1.54 -4.04 -7.17
CA THR A 183 2.38 -5.06 -7.84
C THR A 183 3.07 -5.97 -6.84
N LEU A 184 3.57 -5.44 -5.71
CA LEU A 184 4.20 -6.23 -4.67
C LEU A 184 3.19 -7.13 -3.94
N GLN A 185 1.99 -6.61 -3.69
CA GLN A 185 0.84 -7.37 -3.16
C GLN A 185 0.52 -8.59 -4.02
N ALA A 186 0.36 -8.41 -5.33
CA ALA A 186 0.07 -9.50 -6.25
C ALA A 186 1.15 -10.59 -6.21
N LYS A 187 2.44 -10.19 -6.26
CA LYS A 187 3.56 -11.15 -6.15
C LYS A 187 3.54 -11.95 -4.86
N GLN A 188 3.18 -11.31 -3.74
CA GLN A 188 3.07 -12.00 -2.46
C GLN A 188 1.87 -12.96 -2.39
N MET A 189 0.75 -12.61 -3.01
CA MET A 189 -0.40 -13.52 -3.11
C MET A 189 -0.06 -14.78 -3.90
N ASP A 190 0.59 -14.61 -5.05
CA ASP A 190 1.06 -15.75 -5.85
C ASP A 190 2.03 -16.63 -5.03
N TYR A 191 2.97 -16.00 -4.33
CA TYR A 191 3.91 -16.70 -3.46
C TYR A 191 3.24 -17.49 -2.33
N PHE A 192 2.24 -16.90 -1.67
CA PHE A 192 1.47 -17.57 -0.61
C PHE A 192 0.64 -18.73 -1.16
N ALA A 193 0.09 -18.59 -2.38
CA ALA A 193 -0.66 -19.64 -3.04
C ALA A 193 0.24 -20.84 -3.37
N ASP A 194 1.45 -20.59 -3.89
CA ASP A 194 2.41 -21.64 -4.23
C ASP A 194 2.85 -22.42 -2.98
N ILE A 195 3.36 -21.72 -1.96
CA ILE A 195 3.84 -22.33 -0.71
C ILE A 195 2.70 -22.99 0.07
N GLY A 196 1.52 -22.37 0.09
CA GLY A 196 0.33 -22.93 0.74
C GLY A 196 -0.12 -24.23 0.09
N SER A 197 -0.12 -24.29 -1.24
CA SER A 197 -0.48 -25.49 -2.00
C SER A 197 0.50 -26.63 -1.73
N GLU A 198 1.80 -26.34 -1.69
CA GLU A 198 2.83 -27.33 -1.37
C GLU A 198 2.64 -27.90 0.04
N LEU A 199 2.39 -27.04 1.04
CA LEU A 199 2.10 -27.49 2.40
C LEU A 199 0.82 -28.32 2.48
N GLU A 200 -0.23 -27.94 1.74
CA GLU A 200 -1.48 -28.70 1.68
C GLU A 200 -1.25 -30.11 1.10
N LEU A 201 -0.47 -30.23 0.02
CA LEU A 201 -0.13 -31.51 -0.59
C LEU A 201 0.65 -32.40 0.39
N ILE A 202 1.66 -31.85 1.07
CA ILE A 202 2.40 -32.55 2.12
C ILE A 202 1.44 -33.04 3.21
N TYR A 203 0.53 -32.18 3.68
CA TYR A 203 -0.44 -32.54 4.70
C TYR A 203 -1.38 -33.66 4.25
N ARG A 204 -1.92 -33.59 3.02
CA ARG A 204 -2.81 -34.62 2.44
C ARG A 204 -2.10 -35.97 2.32
N GLN A 205 -0.83 -35.99 1.90
CA GLN A 205 -0.01 -37.19 1.83
C GLN A 205 0.13 -37.86 3.22
N VAL A 206 0.48 -37.05 4.23
CA VAL A 206 0.63 -37.53 5.62
C VAL A 206 -0.70 -38.02 6.19
N TRP A 207 -1.80 -37.32 5.90
CA TRP A 207 -3.14 -37.68 6.37
C TRP A 207 -3.60 -39.01 5.75
N TYR A 208 -3.44 -39.19 4.43
CA TYR A 208 -3.82 -40.42 3.73
C TYR A 208 -3.01 -41.63 4.20
N ASN A 209 -1.69 -41.48 4.31
CA ASN A 209 -0.81 -42.55 4.79
C ASN A 209 -1.16 -43.01 6.22
N ARG A 210 -1.66 -42.11 7.06
CA ARG A 210 -2.14 -42.47 8.41
C ARG A 210 -3.48 -43.19 8.40
N GLY A 211 -4.41 -42.80 7.52
CA GLY A 211 -5.70 -43.47 7.38
C GLY A 211 -5.56 -44.94 7.00
N ASN A 212 -4.65 -45.25 6.08
CA ASN A 212 -4.41 -46.64 5.64
C ASN A 212 -3.79 -47.53 6.73
N VAL A 213 -3.01 -46.97 7.67
CA VAL A 213 -2.41 -47.75 8.76
C VAL A 213 -3.44 -48.13 9.83
N SER A 214 -4.49 -47.33 10.02
CA SER A 214 -5.59 -47.64 10.95
C SER A 214 -6.55 -48.71 10.44
N ASP A 215 -6.62 -48.96 9.13
CA ASP A 215 -7.48 -49.99 8.53
C ASP A 215 -6.78 -51.38 8.46
N GLU A 216 -5.46 -51.46 8.71
CA GLU A 216 -4.68 -52.70 8.71
C GLU A 216 -4.53 -53.36 10.11
N ILE A 217 -5.09 -52.78 11.17
CA ILE A 217 -5.05 -53.28 12.57
C ILE A 217 -6.45 -53.61 13.07
#